data_AF-A0A965FWS3-F1
#
_entry.id   AF-A0A965FWS3-F1
#
_cell.length_a   1.000
_cell.length_b   1.000
_cell.length_c   1.000
_cell.angle_alpha   90.00
_cell.angle_beta   90.00
_cell.angle_gamma   90.00
#
_symmetry.space_group_name_H-M   'P 1'
#
loop_
_entity.id
_entity.type
_entity.pdbx_description
1 polymer ?
#
loop_
_entity_poly.entity_id
_entity_poly.type
_entity_poly.pdbx_seq_one_letter_code
_entity_poly.pdbx_strand_id
1 'polypeptide(L)'
;MATAITGNLASITRTADAKAAAAQAAQSDAMGKDQFLKLFTTQLQNQNPLDPVKNEAFVAQLAQFSQLEATTNMSSSLNALVSSLKGDRMMTGSALIGRAVAAPNAPAVLNGGNPVSAVIDLPNG
;
A
#
# COMPACT_ATOMS: atom_id res chain seq x y z
N MET A 1 -23.76 -19.75 36.93
CA MET A 1 -24.21 -18.40 36.52
C MET A 1 -22.99 -17.58 36.13
N ALA A 2 -23.19 -16.62 35.20
CA ALA A 2 -22.26 -15.67 34.61
C ALA A 2 -21.46 -16.17 33.38
N THR A 3 -21.44 -15.51 32.22
CA THR A 3 -22.25 -14.48 31.54
C THR A 3 -21.75 -14.54 30.10
N ALA A 4 -22.65 -14.70 29.13
CA ALA A 4 -22.28 -14.68 27.72
C ALA A 4 -21.87 -13.26 27.31
N ILE A 5 -20.64 -13.11 26.80
CA ILE A 5 -20.20 -11.88 26.15
C ILE A 5 -20.80 -11.90 24.73
N THR A 6 -22.05 -11.47 24.61
CA THR A 6 -22.63 -11.05 23.33
C THR A 6 -22.06 -9.67 23.01
N GLY A 7 -20.81 -9.66 22.55
CA GLY A 7 -20.18 -8.49 21.96
C GLY A 7 -20.55 -8.41 20.48
N ASN A 8 -21.20 -7.31 20.10
CA ASN A 8 -21.63 -6.96 18.75
C ASN A 8 -20.56 -7.26 17.66
N LEU A 9 -20.72 -8.37 16.94
CA LEU A 9 -19.84 -8.80 15.83
C LEU A 9 -20.24 -8.19 14.46
N ALA A 10 -21.24 -7.28 14.44
CA ALA A 10 -21.83 -6.76 13.20
C ALA A 10 -20.94 -5.75 12.44
N SER A 11 -19.78 -5.37 12.96
CA SER A 11 -18.87 -4.40 12.34
C SER A 11 -17.43 -4.88 12.19
N ILE A 12 -17.20 -6.20 12.17
CA ILE A 12 -15.91 -6.75 11.72
C ILE A 12 -16.00 -6.89 10.20
N THR A 13 -15.68 -5.81 9.48
CA THR A 13 -15.41 -5.89 8.03
C THR A 13 -14.25 -6.86 7.86
N ARG A 14 -14.53 -8.08 7.36
CA ARG A 14 -13.48 -9.05 7.11
C ARG A 14 -12.59 -8.46 6.01
N THR A 15 -11.29 -8.67 6.10
CA THR A 15 -10.32 -8.23 5.07
C THR A 15 -10.69 -8.74 3.68
N ALA A 16 -11.44 -9.84 3.59
CA ALA A 16 -12.03 -10.35 2.35
C ALA A 16 -13.09 -9.41 1.73
N ASP A 17 -13.97 -8.81 2.55
CA ASP A 17 -15.04 -7.93 2.08
C ASP A 17 -14.49 -6.57 1.62
N ALA A 18 -13.46 -6.05 2.32
CA ALA A 18 -12.72 -4.85 1.90
C ALA A 18 -11.98 -5.05 0.56
N LYS A 19 -11.43 -6.26 0.33
CA LYS A 19 -10.77 -6.62 -0.93
C LYS A 19 -11.76 -6.79 -2.08
N ALA A 20 -12.96 -7.32 -1.82
CA ALA A 20 -14.03 -7.44 -2.80
C ALA A 20 -14.59 -6.06 -3.21
N ALA A 21 -14.77 -5.14 -2.27
CA ALA A 21 -15.20 -3.77 -2.55
C ALA A 21 -14.14 -2.98 -3.36
N ALA A 22 -12.85 -3.13 -3.04
CA ALA A 22 -11.77 -2.52 -3.81
C ALA A 22 -11.67 -3.10 -5.24
N ALA A 23 -11.89 -4.40 -5.41
CA ALA A 23 -11.91 -5.05 -6.72
C ALA A 23 -13.11 -4.60 -7.57
N GLN A 24 -14.30 -4.41 -6.98
CA GLN A 24 -15.47 -3.86 -7.67
C GLN A 24 -15.29 -2.40 -8.07
N ALA A 25 -14.65 -1.58 -7.23
CA ALA A 25 -14.33 -0.19 -7.58
C ALA A 25 -13.35 -0.13 -8.77
N ALA A 26 -12.29 -0.95 -8.76
CA ALA A 26 -11.33 -1.03 -9.86
C ALA A 26 -11.94 -1.55 -11.17
N GLN A 27 -12.86 -2.52 -11.10
CA GLN A 27 -13.56 -3.05 -12.27
C GLN A 27 -14.56 -2.03 -12.85
N SER A 28 -15.17 -1.19 -12.01
CA SER A 28 -16.08 -0.13 -12.44
C SER A 28 -15.37 0.97 -13.21
N ASP A 29 -14.16 1.35 -12.77
CA ASP A 29 -13.34 2.36 -13.43
C ASP A 29 -12.76 1.88 -14.77
N ALA A 30 -12.31 0.62 -14.82
CA ALA A 30 -11.87 -0.03 -16.07
C ALA A 30 -12.98 -0.10 -17.13
N MET A 31 -14.23 -0.40 -16.73
CA MET A 31 -15.39 -0.36 -17.63
C MET A 31 -15.67 1.05 -18.18
N GLY A 32 -15.41 2.11 -17.40
CA GLY A 32 -15.59 3.50 -17.84
C GLY A 32 -14.62 3.89 -18.96
N LYS A 33 -13.36 3.43 -18.89
CA LYS A 33 -12.34 3.63 -19.92
C LYS A 33 -12.65 2.90 -21.23
N ASP A 34 -13.10 1.65 -21.15
CA ASP A 34 -13.44 0.85 -22.34
C ASP A 34 -14.71 1.34 -23.03
N GLN A 35 -15.73 1.77 -22.28
CA GLN A 35 -16.91 2.42 -22.85
C GLN A 35 -16.56 3.77 -23.50
N PHE A 36 -15.60 4.51 -22.93
CA PHE A 36 -15.08 5.75 -23.50
C PHE A 36 -14.33 5.51 -24.82
N LEU A 37 -13.40 4.54 -24.88
CA LEU A 37 -12.70 4.19 -26.12
C LEU A 37 -13.66 3.70 -27.20
N LYS A 38 -14.72 2.99 -26.83
CA LYS A 38 -15.78 2.58 -27.74
C LYS A 38 -16.58 3.75 -28.27
N LEU A 39 -16.94 4.72 -27.41
CA LEU A 39 -17.63 5.94 -27.84
C LEU A 39 -16.72 6.83 -28.70
N PHE A 40 -15.42 6.94 -28.36
CA PHE A 40 -14.39 7.65 -29.12
C PHE A 40 -14.21 7.07 -30.52
N THR A 41 -14.11 5.74 -30.64
CA THR A 41 -14.00 5.05 -31.93
C THR A 41 -15.27 5.18 -32.75
N THR A 42 -16.44 5.14 -32.10
CA THR A 42 -17.75 5.32 -32.75
C THR A 42 -17.96 6.75 -33.26
N GLN A 43 -17.45 7.75 -32.55
CA GLN A 43 -17.46 9.15 -32.99
C GLN A 43 -16.46 9.38 -34.12
N LEU A 44 -15.27 8.81 -34.08
CA LEU A 44 -14.30 8.84 -35.20
C LEU A 44 -14.88 8.25 -36.50
N GLN A 45 -15.78 7.27 -36.40
CA GLN A 45 -16.48 6.68 -37.55
C GLN A 45 -17.69 7.48 -38.05
N ASN A 46 -18.23 8.42 -37.26
CA ASN A 46 -19.46 9.18 -37.59
C ASN A 46 -19.30 10.71 -37.65
N GLN A 47 -18.10 11.25 -37.44
CA GLN A 47 -17.88 12.70 -37.44
C GLN A 47 -17.63 13.21 -38.87
N ASN A 48 -18.57 14.03 -39.37
CA ASN A 48 -18.31 14.97 -40.45
C ASN A 48 -17.24 15.99 -39.96
N PRO A 49 -16.22 16.35 -40.75
CA PRO A 49 -14.96 16.96 -40.29
C PRO A 49 -15.05 18.43 -39.78
N LEU A 50 -16.24 18.97 -39.52
CA LEU A 50 -16.43 20.42 -39.30
C LEU A 50 -16.62 20.89 -37.86
N ASP A 51 -16.64 20.03 -36.83
CA ASP A 51 -16.66 20.49 -35.42
C ASP A 51 -15.98 19.52 -34.42
N PRO A 52 -14.63 19.54 -34.31
CA PRO A 52 -13.89 18.73 -33.32
C PRO A 52 -13.89 19.31 -31.89
N VAL A 53 -14.32 20.57 -31.71
CA VAL A 53 -14.02 21.40 -30.52
C VAL A 53 -14.65 20.97 -29.20
N LYS A 54 -15.78 20.24 -29.18
CA LYS A 54 -16.42 19.80 -27.92
C LYS A 54 -15.82 18.53 -27.32
N ASN A 55 -15.15 17.70 -28.12
CA ASN A 55 -14.61 16.43 -27.65
C ASN A 55 -13.19 16.56 -27.08
N GLU A 56 -12.39 17.50 -27.58
CA GLU A 56 -11.01 17.70 -27.11
C GLU A 56 -10.94 18.21 -25.67
N ALA A 57 -11.83 19.13 -25.27
CA ALA A 57 -11.86 19.66 -23.91
C ALA A 57 -12.20 18.59 -22.85
N PHE A 58 -13.09 17.66 -23.19
CA PHE A 58 -13.48 16.57 -22.30
C PHE A 58 -12.40 15.47 -22.24
N VAL A 59 -11.74 15.18 -23.36
CA VAL A 59 -10.56 14.29 -23.42
C VAL A 59 -9.40 14.86 -22.59
N ALA A 60 -9.16 16.16 -22.66
CA ALA A 60 -8.14 16.83 -21.85
C ALA A 60 -8.45 16.72 -20.34
N GLN A 61 -9.70 16.91 -19.93
CA GLN A 61 -10.13 16.70 -18.55
C GLN A 61 -10.03 15.23 -18.11
N LEU A 62 -10.39 14.27 -18.96
CA LEU A 62 -10.26 12.85 -18.66
C LEU A 62 -8.79 12.40 -18.57
N ALA A 63 -7.92 12.92 -19.44
CA ALA A 63 -6.49 12.69 -19.37
C ALA A 63 -5.91 13.24 -18.06
N GLN A 64 -6.36 14.43 -17.63
CA GLN A 64 -5.98 15.00 -16.34
C GLN A 64 -6.44 14.13 -15.17
N PHE A 65 -7.66 13.59 -15.22
CA PHE A 65 -8.17 12.65 -14.21
C PHE A 65 -7.39 11.32 -14.23
N SER A 66 -7.15 10.74 -15.41
CA SER A 66 -6.37 9.50 -15.56
C SER A 66 -4.94 9.66 -15.04
N GLN A 67 -4.34 10.83 -15.20
CA GLN A 67 -2.99 11.11 -14.69
C GLN A 67 -2.97 11.26 -13.17
N LEU A 68 -4.00 11.90 -12.59
CA LEU A 68 -4.16 12.00 -11.14
C LEU A 68 -4.42 10.63 -10.50
N GLU A 69 -5.23 9.81 -11.16
CA GLU A 69 -5.50 8.44 -10.74
C GLU A 69 -4.25 7.55 -10.84
N ALA A 70 -3.49 7.63 -11.93
CA ALA A 70 -2.21 6.94 -12.07
C ALA A 70 -1.23 7.33 -10.96
N THR A 71 -1.18 8.62 -10.61
CA THR A 71 -0.36 9.12 -9.50
C THR A 71 -0.82 8.56 -8.15
N THR A 72 -2.14 8.49 -7.94
CA THR A 72 -2.74 7.93 -6.72
C THR A 72 -2.46 6.43 -6.60
N ASN A 73 -2.61 5.68 -7.69
CA ASN A 73 -2.30 4.24 -7.75
C ASN A 73 -0.81 3.98 -7.50
N MET A 74 0.07 4.82 -8.02
CA MET A 74 1.50 4.75 -7.75
C MET A 74 1.80 5.00 -6.26
N SER A 75 1.20 6.03 -5.66
CA SER A 75 1.33 6.30 -4.23
C SER A 75 0.84 5.13 -3.36
N SER A 76 -0.28 4.50 -3.73
CA SER A 76 -0.81 3.31 -3.05
C SER A 76 0.17 2.12 -3.14
N SER A 77 0.72 1.88 -4.33
CA SER A 77 1.71 0.82 -4.56
C SER A 77 2.99 1.03 -3.75
N LEU A 78 3.47 2.27 -3.65
CA LEU A 78 4.62 2.62 -2.80
C LEU A 78 4.32 2.41 -1.31
N ASN A 79 3.13 2.77 -0.84
CA ASN A 79 2.71 2.50 0.54
C ASN A 79 2.64 1.01 0.84
N ALA A 80 2.13 0.20 -0.10
CA ALA A 80 2.12 -1.25 0.03
C ALA A 80 3.56 -1.81 0.12
N LEU A 81 4.47 -1.34 -0.73
CA LEU A 81 5.88 -1.73 -0.69
C LEU A 81 6.54 -1.39 0.65
N VAL A 82 6.35 -0.17 1.15
CA VAL A 82 6.88 0.25 2.46
C VAL A 82 6.32 -0.61 3.59
N SER A 83 5.04 -0.99 3.51
CA SER A 83 4.40 -1.85 4.50
C SER A 83 4.99 -3.26 4.50
N SER A 84 5.24 -3.84 3.32
CA SER A 84 5.94 -5.13 3.19
C SER A 84 7.36 -5.06 3.76
N LEU A 85 8.11 -4.00 3.45
CA LEU A 85 9.46 -3.82 3.99
C LEU A 85 9.48 -3.68 5.52
N LYS A 86 8.47 -3.02 6.11
CA LYS A 86 8.29 -2.98 7.57
C LYS A 86 8.00 -4.37 8.15
N GLY A 87 7.16 -5.16 7.49
CA GLY A 87 6.90 -6.56 7.85
C GLY A 87 8.17 -7.40 7.86
N ASP A 88 9.00 -7.28 6.81
CA ASP A 88 10.29 -7.98 6.73
C ASP A 88 11.25 -7.58 7.84
N ARG A 89 11.37 -6.28 8.13
CA ARG A 89 12.18 -5.79 9.26
C ARG A 89 11.68 -6.29 10.61
N MET A 90 10.36 -6.43 10.79
CA MET A 90 9.79 -6.98 12.01
C MET A 90 10.10 -8.48 12.13
N MET A 91 10.04 -9.22 11.02
CA MET A 91 10.39 -10.64 10.99
C MET A 91 11.88 -10.86 11.29
N THR A 92 12.78 -10.07 10.69
CA THR A 92 14.22 -10.14 11.04
C THR A 92 14.49 -9.71 12.48
N GLY A 93 13.77 -8.71 12.99
CA GLY A 93 13.80 -8.33 14.40
C GLY A 93 13.35 -9.44 15.35
N SER A 94 12.31 -10.20 14.98
CA SER A 94 11.82 -11.33 15.78
C SER A 94 12.85 -12.46 15.90
N ALA A 95 13.68 -12.66 14.88
CA ALA A 95 14.77 -13.64 14.91
C ALA A 95 15.92 -13.24 15.86
N LEU A 96 15.98 -11.97 16.27
CA LEU A 96 16.93 -11.47 17.27
C LEU A 96 16.41 -11.63 18.70
N ILE A 97 15.12 -11.93 18.91
CA ILE A 97 14.57 -12.19 20.25
C ILE A 97 15.27 -13.43 20.83
N GLY A 98 15.91 -13.26 21.99
CA GLY A 98 16.67 -14.32 22.64
C GLY A 98 18.10 -14.50 22.12
N ARG A 99 18.54 -13.73 21.11
CA ARG A 99 19.94 -13.66 20.70
C ARG A 99 20.66 -12.49 21.35
N ALA A 100 21.94 -12.68 21.68
CA ALA A 100 22.79 -11.58 22.10
C ALA A 100 23.11 -10.68 20.90
N VAL A 101 22.75 -9.41 20.98
CA VAL A 101 23.06 -8.38 19.97
C VAL A 101 23.97 -7.33 20.60
N ALA A 102 24.99 -6.90 19.86
CA ALA A 102 25.82 -5.78 20.27
C ALA A 102 25.10 -4.47 19.93
N ALA A 103 24.80 -3.66 20.95
CA ALA A 103 24.22 -2.33 20.78
C ALA A 103 25.21 -1.27 21.32
N PRO A 104 25.37 -0.13 20.63
CA PRO A 104 26.23 0.95 21.11
C PRO A 104 25.78 1.42 22.50
N ASN A 105 26.73 1.59 23.42
CA ASN A 105 26.50 2.08 24.79
C ASN A 105 25.50 1.26 25.62
N ALA A 106 25.35 -0.05 25.34
CA ALA A 106 24.49 -0.91 26.14
C ALA A 106 25.04 -1.08 27.59
N PRO A 107 24.18 -1.02 28.62
CA PRO A 107 24.62 -1.20 30.00
C PRO A 107 25.11 -2.64 30.23
N ALA A 108 26.36 -2.78 30.70
CA ALA A 108 26.94 -4.05 31.11
C ALA A 108 26.45 -4.42 32.52
N VAL A 109 25.64 -5.48 32.63
CA VAL A 109 25.21 -6.02 33.92
C VAL A 109 26.15 -7.16 34.33
N LEU A 110 27.02 -6.92 35.31
CA LEU A 110 27.87 -7.96 35.90
C LEU A 110 27.11 -8.67 37.03
N ASN A 111 26.59 -9.87 36.73
CA ASN A 111 26.09 -10.77 37.77
C ASN A 111 27.20 -11.74 38.20
N GLY A 112 27.79 -11.47 39.36
CA GLY A 112 28.48 -12.44 40.24
C GLY A 112 29.36 -13.49 39.57
N GLY A 113 30.34 -13.09 38.74
CA GLY A 113 31.39 -13.99 38.23
C GLY A 113 31.28 -14.41 36.76
N ASN A 114 30.20 -14.02 36.06
CA ASN A 114 30.11 -14.26 34.62
C ASN A 114 30.84 -13.17 33.82
N PRO A 115 31.70 -13.52 32.83
CA PRO A 115 32.37 -12.54 31.99
C PRO A 115 31.35 -11.79 31.13
N VAL A 116 31.52 -10.47 31.01
CA VAL A 116 30.73 -9.63 30.09
C VAL A 116 31.46 -9.55 28.76
N SER A 117 30.79 -9.97 27.68
CA SER A 117 31.31 -9.79 26.32
C SER A 117 30.93 -8.41 25.79
N ALA A 118 31.94 -7.61 25.43
CA ALA A 118 31.77 -6.31 24.77
C ALA A 118 32.42 -6.34 23.39
N VAL A 119 31.79 -5.67 22.42
CA VAL A 119 32.36 -5.43 21.09
C VAL A 119 32.67 -3.94 21.01
N ILE A 120 33.93 -3.61 20.72
CA ILE A 120 34.38 -2.23 20.49
C ILE A 120 34.62 -2.10 19.00
N ASP A 121 33.87 -1.21 18.36
CA ASP A 121 34.12 -0.84 16.97
C ASP A 121 35.21 0.23 16.98
N LEU A 122 36.43 -0.14 16.55
CA LEU A 122 37.51 0.82 16.42
C LEU A 122 37.34 1.54 15.08
N PRO A 123 37.17 2.88 15.06
CA PRO A 123 37.31 3.61 13.82
C PRO A 123 38.75 3.38 13.34
N ASN A 124 38.89 2.80 12.15
CA ASN A 124 40.18 2.63 11.49
C ASN A 124 40.94 3.96 11.56
N GLY A 125 42.26 3.88 11.82
CA GLY A 125 43.15 5.03 11.64
C GLY A 125 43.02 5.63 10.25
#